data_AF-A0A529P0E6-F1
#
_entry.id   AF-A0A529P0E6-F1
#
_cell.length_a   1.000
_cell.length_b   1.000
_cell.length_c   1.000
_cell.angle_alpha   90.00
_cell.angle_beta   90.00
_cell.angle_gamma   90.00
#
_symmetry.space_group_name_H-M   'P 1'
#
loop_
_entity.id
_entity.type
_entity.pdbx_description
1 polymer ?
#
loop_
_entity_poly.entity_id
_entity_poly.type
_entity_poly.pdbx_seq_one_letter_code
_entity_poly.pdbx_strand_id
1 'polypeptide(L)'
;LRLAYARIFDEIAAPLAPHILTESYDGRIEHRQQLRFFTSQLIGRYINSTSLSARSGDGLVLDPEKVDEVILLKQMTRSYLILNPSLSAQQHGQKLIIESLFDDFMNDEKKSIVPVRFQHLFEQPDVGIPRAVADLISSLTESEATGLYQRLRGLSAGSVLDPIVR
;
A
#
# COMPACT_ATOMS: atom_id res chain seq x y z
N LEU A 1 24.60 -1.90 5.12
CA LEU A 1 24.18 -0.91 4.08
C LEU A 1 25.18 -0.63 2.94
N ARG A 2 26.40 -0.10 3.16
CA ARG A 2 27.35 0.16 2.03
C ARG A 2 27.68 -1.11 1.24
N LEU A 3 27.86 -2.23 1.92
CA LEU A 3 28.06 -3.55 1.29
C LEU A 3 26.79 -4.03 0.55
N ALA A 4 25.61 -3.76 1.10
CA ALA A 4 24.34 -4.06 0.44
C ALA A 4 24.16 -3.26 -0.85
N TYR A 5 24.62 -2.00 -0.87
CA TYR A 5 24.64 -1.18 -2.08
C TYR A 5 25.50 -1.82 -3.16
N ALA A 6 26.75 -2.19 -2.83
CA ALA A 6 27.65 -2.81 -3.80
C ALA A 6 27.04 -4.10 -4.37
N ARG A 7 26.48 -4.97 -3.51
CA ARG A 7 25.82 -6.20 -3.96
C ARG A 7 24.64 -5.95 -4.90
N ILE A 8 23.78 -4.98 -4.60
CA ILE A 8 22.62 -4.70 -5.46
C ILE A 8 23.03 -3.98 -6.74
N PHE A 9 23.81 -2.91 -6.63
CA PHE A 9 24.01 -1.98 -7.74
C PHE A 9 25.24 -2.34 -8.58
N ASP A 10 26.34 -2.73 -7.95
CA ASP A 10 27.58 -3.02 -8.66
C ASP A 10 27.58 -4.47 -9.18
N GLU A 11 27.14 -5.43 -8.37
CA GLU A 11 27.21 -6.86 -8.72
C GLU A 11 25.99 -7.34 -9.51
N ILE A 12 24.80 -6.76 -9.30
CA ILE A 12 23.55 -7.22 -9.93
C ILE A 12 23.02 -6.20 -10.94
N ALA A 13 22.80 -4.95 -10.54
CA ALA A 13 22.14 -3.99 -11.43
C ALA A 13 23.04 -3.55 -12.60
N ALA A 14 24.32 -3.28 -12.37
CA ALA A 14 25.25 -2.85 -13.42
C ALA A 14 25.36 -3.85 -14.59
N PRO A 15 25.52 -5.17 -14.37
CA PRO A 15 25.55 -6.12 -15.48
C PRO A 15 24.18 -6.39 -16.11
N LEU A 16 23.09 -6.29 -15.33
CA LEU A 16 21.76 -6.74 -15.79
C LEU A 16 20.86 -5.62 -16.32
N ALA A 17 21.08 -4.39 -15.87
CA ALA A 17 20.27 -3.23 -16.18
C ALA A 17 21.12 -1.94 -16.33
N PRO A 18 22.17 -1.93 -17.16
CA PRO A 18 23.09 -0.79 -17.27
C PRO A 18 22.37 0.50 -17.66
N HIS A 19 21.44 0.47 -18.62
CA HIS A 19 20.75 1.67 -19.09
C HIS A 19 19.86 2.29 -18.01
N ILE A 20 19.28 1.47 -17.13
CA ILE A 20 18.42 1.96 -16.03
C ILE A 20 19.24 2.71 -14.97
N LEU A 21 20.54 2.40 -14.83
CA LEU A 21 21.41 3.06 -13.88
C LEU A 21 22.04 4.34 -14.43
N THR A 22 22.25 4.42 -15.75
CA THR A 22 22.97 5.52 -16.39
C THR A 22 22.06 6.53 -17.07
N GLU A 23 20.85 6.14 -17.46
CA GLU A 23 19.91 6.96 -18.21
C GLU A 23 18.63 7.21 -17.40
N SER A 24 17.93 8.30 -17.75
CA SER A 24 16.58 8.52 -17.22
C SER A 24 15.61 7.51 -17.81
N TYR A 25 14.80 6.88 -16.96
CA TYR A 25 13.80 5.93 -17.41
C TYR A 25 12.70 6.64 -18.22
N ASP A 26 12.59 6.27 -19.50
CA ASP A 26 11.59 6.80 -20.44
C ASP A 26 10.56 5.75 -20.90
N GLY A 27 10.66 4.53 -20.36
CA GLY A 27 9.75 3.44 -20.66
C GLY A 27 9.93 2.80 -22.03
N ARG A 28 11.04 3.01 -22.76
CA ARG A 28 11.38 2.23 -23.98
C ARG A 28 11.39 0.72 -23.73
N ILE A 29 11.30 -0.07 -24.81
CA ILE A 29 11.25 -1.55 -24.73
C ILE A 29 12.47 -2.09 -23.97
N GLU A 30 13.65 -1.56 -24.26
CA GLU A 30 14.94 -1.97 -23.66
C GLU A 30 14.95 -1.73 -22.16
N HIS A 31 14.53 -0.52 -21.73
CA HIS A 31 14.40 -0.18 -20.31
C HIS A 31 13.40 -1.10 -19.59
N ARG A 32 12.25 -1.38 -20.21
CA ARG A 32 11.25 -2.28 -19.61
C ARG A 32 11.78 -3.71 -19.49
N GLN A 33 12.53 -4.20 -20.48
CA GLN A 33 13.13 -5.53 -20.45
C GLN A 33 14.18 -5.65 -19.35
N GLN A 34 15.11 -4.69 -19.28
CA GLN A 34 16.14 -4.66 -18.23
C GLN A 34 15.53 -4.58 -16.83
N LEU A 35 14.47 -3.77 -16.66
CA LEU A 35 13.81 -3.62 -15.37
C LEU A 35 13.16 -4.93 -14.94
N ARG A 36 12.46 -5.59 -15.87
CA ARG A 36 11.84 -6.89 -15.63
C ARG A 36 12.88 -7.95 -15.27
N PHE A 37 13.99 -8.00 -15.99
CA PHE A 37 15.03 -8.97 -15.73
C PHE A 37 15.69 -8.75 -14.36
N PHE A 38 16.05 -7.52 -14.04
CA PHE A 38 16.59 -7.14 -12.74
C PHE A 38 15.63 -7.48 -11.60
N THR A 39 14.34 -7.14 -11.75
CA THR A 39 13.31 -7.44 -10.75
C THR A 39 13.16 -8.95 -10.53
N SER A 40 13.10 -9.74 -11.60
CA SER A 40 13.00 -11.21 -11.50
C SER A 40 14.20 -11.83 -10.78
N GLN A 41 15.41 -11.30 -11.01
CA GLN A 41 16.63 -11.76 -10.33
C GLN A 41 16.59 -11.45 -8.83
N LEU A 42 16.15 -10.25 -8.44
CA LEU A 42 15.98 -9.92 -7.02
C LEU A 42 14.92 -10.78 -6.34
N ILE A 43 13.77 -11.02 -7.00
CA ILE A 43 12.73 -11.91 -6.47
C ILE A 43 13.29 -13.31 -6.21
N GLY A 44 13.93 -13.92 -7.22
CA GLY A 44 14.53 -15.25 -7.09
C GLY A 44 15.58 -15.30 -5.99
N ARG A 45 16.47 -14.31 -5.94
CA ARG A 45 17.52 -14.19 -4.91
C ARG A 45 16.94 -14.17 -3.51
N TYR A 46 15.92 -13.37 -3.26
CA TYR A 46 15.34 -13.25 -1.92
C TYR A 46 14.54 -14.49 -1.54
N ILE A 47 13.65 -14.99 -2.41
CA ILE A 47 12.87 -16.21 -2.12
C ILE A 47 13.78 -17.39 -1.79
N ASN A 48 14.80 -17.64 -2.62
CA ASN A 48 15.70 -18.79 -2.47
C ASN A 48 16.66 -18.67 -1.27
N SER A 49 16.78 -17.47 -0.67
CA SER A 49 17.59 -17.22 0.53
C SER A 49 16.83 -17.40 1.85
N THR A 50 15.54 -17.71 1.78
CA THR A 50 14.70 -17.90 2.96
C THR A 50 14.42 -19.36 3.24
N SER A 51 14.33 -19.73 4.52
CA SER A 51 13.98 -21.09 4.93
C SER A 51 13.06 -21.06 6.14
N LEU A 52 12.30 -22.13 6.38
CA LEU A 52 11.43 -22.22 7.56
C LEU A 52 12.23 -22.70 8.76
N SER A 53 12.00 -22.10 9.92
CA SER A 53 12.53 -22.63 11.17
C SER A 53 11.89 -23.98 11.47
N ALA A 54 12.71 -24.95 11.88
CA ALA A 54 12.23 -26.26 12.33
C ALA A 54 11.49 -26.20 13.68
N ARG A 55 11.56 -25.07 14.39
CA ARG A 55 10.88 -24.86 15.66
C ARG A 55 9.52 -24.20 15.44
N SER A 56 8.49 -24.79 16.03
CA SER A 56 7.15 -24.20 16.05
C SER A 56 7.20 -22.80 16.69
N GLY A 57 6.71 -21.79 15.98
CA GLY A 57 6.65 -20.40 16.44
C GLY A 57 7.80 -19.48 15.99
N ASP A 58 8.93 -20.00 15.50
CA ASP A 58 10.10 -19.19 15.11
C ASP A 58 10.02 -18.63 13.67
N GLY A 59 9.04 -19.07 12.87
CA GLY A 59 8.73 -18.48 11.57
C GLY A 59 9.83 -18.66 10.51
N LEU A 60 10.05 -17.60 9.72
CA LEU A 60 10.95 -17.59 8.56
C LEU A 60 12.38 -17.20 8.98
N VAL A 61 13.36 -18.04 8.66
CA VAL A 61 14.78 -17.76 8.80
C VAL A 61 15.25 -16.98 7.57
N LEU A 62 15.87 -15.82 7.82
CA LEU A 62 16.33 -14.89 6.80
C LEU A 62 17.86 -14.79 6.83
N ASP A 63 18.47 -14.78 5.66
CA ASP A 63 19.89 -14.43 5.50
C ASP A 63 20.11 -12.95 5.89
N PRO A 64 20.92 -12.66 6.92
CA PRO A 64 21.19 -11.29 7.36
C PRO A 64 21.71 -10.37 6.25
N GLU A 65 22.48 -10.90 5.28
CA GLU A 65 22.98 -10.10 4.17
C GLU A 65 21.87 -9.64 3.23
N LYS A 66 20.86 -10.49 3.04
CA LYS A 66 19.69 -10.22 2.19
C LYS A 66 18.71 -9.30 2.90
N VAL A 67 18.61 -9.41 4.23
CA VAL A 67 17.88 -8.43 5.05
C VAL A 67 18.48 -7.03 4.84
N ASP A 68 19.80 -6.91 4.86
CA ASP A 68 20.52 -5.65 4.62
C ASP A 68 20.23 -5.05 3.23
N GLU A 69 20.16 -5.90 2.20
CA GLU A 69 19.76 -5.54 0.83
C GLU A 69 18.32 -5.05 0.76
N VAL A 70 17.37 -5.75 1.38
CA VAL A 70 15.96 -5.38 1.42
C VAL A 70 15.75 -4.07 2.21
N ILE A 71 16.48 -3.85 3.30
CA ILE A 71 16.43 -2.60 4.06
C ILE A 71 16.87 -1.43 3.18
N LEU A 72 17.96 -1.59 2.41
CA LEU A 72 18.43 -0.57 1.48
C LEU A 72 17.35 -0.23 0.42
N LEU A 73 16.74 -1.24 -0.19
CA LEU A 73 15.68 -1.05 -1.18
C LEU A 73 14.47 -0.33 -0.57
N LYS A 74 14.04 -0.73 0.63
CA LYS A 74 12.97 -0.04 1.37
C LYS A 74 13.31 1.41 1.65
N GLN A 75 14.56 1.70 2.02
CA GLN A 75 15.01 3.07 2.28
C GLN A 75 14.99 3.93 1.01
N MET A 76 15.39 3.37 -0.13
CA MET A 76 15.27 4.05 -1.42
C MET A 76 13.81 4.30 -1.80
N THR A 77 12.95 3.28 -1.73
CA THR A 77 11.49 3.44 -1.94
C THR A 77 10.91 4.51 -1.03
N ARG A 78 11.30 4.54 0.24
CA ARG A 78 10.84 5.57 1.17
C ARG A 78 11.28 6.97 0.76
N SER A 79 12.55 7.15 0.41
CA SER A 79 13.13 8.46 0.16
C SER A 79 12.71 9.05 -1.20
N TYR A 80 12.59 8.21 -2.22
CA TYR A 80 12.32 8.66 -3.60
C TYR A 80 10.84 8.56 -4.00
N LEU A 81 10.07 7.66 -3.38
CA LEU A 81 8.64 7.51 -3.67
C LEU A 81 7.80 8.02 -2.52
N ILE A 82 7.86 7.40 -1.33
CA ILE A 82 6.89 7.65 -0.24
C ILE A 82 6.96 9.09 0.29
N LEU A 83 8.17 9.64 0.44
CA LEU A 83 8.41 11.00 0.94
C LEU A 83 8.41 12.06 -0.16
N ASN A 84 7.98 11.72 -1.37
CA ASN A 84 7.87 12.70 -2.45
C ASN A 84 6.85 13.80 -2.06
N PRO A 85 7.23 15.09 -2.07
CA PRO A 85 6.32 16.19 -1.73
C PRO A 85 5.04 16.20 -2.55
N SER A 86 5.09 15.77 -3.82
CA SER A 86 3.91 15.66 -4.69
C SER A 86 2.88 14.65 -4.18
N LEU A 87 3.31 13.63 -3.41
CA LEU A 87 2.40 12.70 -2.72
C LEU A 87 1.89 13.24 -1.39
N SER A 88 2.57 14.21 -0.79
CA SER A 88 2.20 14.72 0.55
C SER A 88 0.84 15.40 0.56
N ALA A 89 0.50 16.14 -0.50
CA ALA A 89 -0.83 16.73 -0.65
C ALA A 89 -1.93 15.67 -0.77
N GLN A 90 -1.70 14.60 -1.55
CA GLN A 90 -2.65 13.50 -1.67
C GLN A 90 -2.80 12.73 -0.35
N GLN A 91 -1.70 12.44 0.35
CA GLN A 91 -1.73 11.78 1.67
C GLN A 91 -2.48 12.61 2.70
N HIS A 92 -2.30 13.94 2.70
CA HIS A 92 -3.05 14.84 3.57
C HIS A 92 -4.55 14.79 3.27
N GLY A 93 -4.94 14.86 1.99
CA GLY A 93 -6.34 14.73 1.58
C GLY A 93 -6.96 13.39 1.96
N GLN A 94 -6.25 12.28 1.72
CA GLN A 94 -6.71 10.94 2.09
C GLN A 94 -6.87 10.79 3.61
N LYS A 95 -5.95 11.35 4.40
CA LYS A 95 -6.09 11.38 5.86
C LYS A 95 -7.38 12.08 6.30
N LEU A 96 -7.65 13.26 5.75
CA LEU A 96 -8.87 14.03 6.05
C LEU A 96 -10.15 13.27 5.67
N ILE A 97 -10.14 12.57 4.53
CA ILE A 97 -11.27 11.72 4.09
C ILE A 97 -11.54 10.63 5.14
N ILE A 98 -10.50 9.90 5.56
CA ILE A 98 -10.64 8.79 6.51
C ILE A 98 -11.09 9.28 7.89
N GLU A 99 -10.47 10.34 8.42
CA GLU A 99 -10.86 10.95 9.71
C GLU A 99 -12.31 11.42 9.67
N SER A 100 -12.71 12.11 8.60
CA SER A 100 -14.09 12.58 8.43
C SER A 100 -15.11 11.45 8.36
N LEU A 101 -14.84 10.41 7.58
CA LEU A 101 -15.73 9.25 7.47
C LEU A 101 -15.84 8.50 8.80
N PHE A 102 -14.74 8.39 9.53
CA PHE A 102 -14.73 7.75 10.85
C PHE A 102 -15.64 8.51 11.82
N ASP A 103 -15.48 9.84 11.91
CA ASP A 103 -16.30 10.69 12.76
C ASP A 103 -17.77 10.69 12.35
N ASP A 104 -18.07 10.75 11.05
CA ASP A 104 -19.44 10.71 10.53
C ASP A 104 -20.15 9.40 10.95
N PHE A 105 -19.51 8.24 10.78
CA PHE A 105 -20.12 6.94 11.13
C PHE A 105 -20.13 6.64 12.63
N MET A 106 -19.16 7.17 13.39
CA MET A 106 -19.14 7.08 14.84
C MET A 106 -20.35 7.80 15.46
N ASN A 107 -20.73 8.95 14.90
CA ASN A 107 -21.83 9.78 15.40
C ASN A 107 -23.20 9.47 14.77
N ASP A 108 -23.26 8.60 13.75
CA ASP A 108 -24.52 8.16 13.15
C ASP A 108 -25.19 7.07 14.00
N GLU A 109 -25.96 7.47 15.01
CA GLU A 109 -26.68 6.54 15.91
C GLU A 109 -27.65 5.62 15.17
N LYS A 110 -28.30 6.13 14.13
CA LYS A 110 -29.32 5.39 13.35
C LYS A 110 -28.74 4.57 12.22
N LYS A 111 -27.42 4.64 11.99
CA LYS A 111 -26.74 3.99 10.86
C LYS A 111 -27.41 4.33 9.51
N SER A 112 -27.93 5.55 9.44
CA SER A 112 -28.70 6.09 8.31
C SER A 112 -27.82 6.44 7.11
N ILE A 113 -26.57 6.83 7.35
CA ILE A 113 -25.60 7.16 6.30
C ILE A 113 -24.64 5.99 6.01
N VAL A 114 -24.71 4.92 6.82
CA VAL A 114 -23.96 3.68 6.61
C VAL A 114 -24.51 2.92 5.40
N PRO A 115 -23.65 2.56 4.41
CA PRO A 115 -24.07 1.74 3.29
C PRO A 115 -24.64 0.38 3.74
N VAL A 116 -25.72 -0.06 3.09
CA VAL A 116 -26.46 -1.29 3.44
C VAL A 116 -25.53 -2.51 3.55
N ARG A 117 -24.54 -2.65 2.66
CA ARG A 117 -23.60 -3.79 2.69
C ARG A 117 -22.86 -3.95 4.02
N PHE A 118 -22.76 -2.88 4.81
CA PHE A 118 -22.00 -2.85 6.06
C PHE A 118 -22.85 -2.77 7.32
N GLN A 119 -24.18 -2.72 7.21
CA GLN A 119 -25.06 -2.64 8.40
C GLN A 119 -24.85 -3.85 9.33
N HIS A 120 -24.62 -5.03 8.76
CA HIS A 120 -24.33 -6.26 9.50
C HIS A 120 -23.11 -6.16 10.44
N LEU A 121 -22.15 -5.26 10.18
CA LEU A 121 -21.00 -5.04 11.06
C LEU A 121 -21.39 -4.40 12.40
N PHE A 122 -22.50 -3.65 12.42
CA PHE A 122 -22.98 -2.94 13.61
C PHE A 122 -24.01 -3.74 14.41
N GLU A 123 -24.49 -4.85 13.87
CA GLU A 123 -25.44 -5.75 14.52
C GLU A 123 -24.73 -6.80 15.40
N GLN A 124 -23.40 -6.93 15.30
CA GLN A 124 -22.62 -7.89 16.07
C GLN A 124 -22.42 -7.40 17.51
N PRO A 125 -22.98 -8.08 18.52
CA PRO A 125 -22.96 -7.60 19.91
C PRO A 125 -21.56 -7.57 20.54
N ASP A 126 -20.64 -8.41 20.04
CA ASP A 126 -19.27 -8.51 20.56
C ASP A 126 -18.31 -7.48 19.94
N VAL A 127 -18.73 -6.78 18.89
CA VAL A 127 -17.89 -5.80 18.17
C VAL A 127 -18.29 -4.39 18.58
N GLY A 128 -17.38 -3.68 19.24
CA GLY A 128 -17.60 -2.27 19.57
C GLY A 128 -17.75 -1.40 18.32
N ILE A 129 -18.58 -0.35 18.40
CA ILE A 129 -18.84 0.59 17.30
C ILE A 129 -17.54 1.11 16.63
N PRO A 130 -16.48 1.53 17.36
CA PRO A 130 -15.24 1.98 16.72
C PRO A 130 -14.59 0.94 15.82
N ARG A 131 -14.69 -0.35 16.20
CA ARG A 131 -14.16 -1.46 15.41
C ARG A 131 -14.99 -1.69 14.15
N ALA A 132 -16.32 -1.69 14.27
CA ALA A 132 -17.22 -1.81 13.13
C ALA A 132 -17.02 -0.68 12.10
N VAL A 133 -16.82 0.57 12.56
CA VAL A 133 -16.50 1.71 11.69
C VAL A 133 -15.14 1.52 11.01
N ALA A 134 -14.12 1.09 11.74
CA ALA A 134 -12.79 0.83 11.16
C ALA A 134 -12.84 -0.29 10.11
N ASP A 135 -13.56 -1.38 10.39
CA ASP A 135 -13.71 -2.52 9.47
C ASP A 135 -14.48 -2.09 8.19
N LEU A 136 -15.52 -1.26 8.33
CA LEU A 136 -16.22 -0.63 7.20
C LEU A 136 -15.25 0.17 6.33
N ILE A 137 -14.54 1.14 6.92
CA ILE A 137 -13.68 2.06 6.18
C ILE A 137 -12.52 1.31 5.50
N SER A 138 -11.93 0.33 6.18
CA SER A 138 -10.86 -0.50 5.63
C SER A 138 -11.31 -1.40 4.46
N SER A 139 -12.61 -1.65 4.35
CA SER A 139 -13.22 -2.42 3.27
C SER A 139 -13.64 -1.58 2.06
N LEU A 140 -13.38 -0.26 2.09
CA LEU A 140 -13.64 0.64 0.96
C LEU A 140 -12.41 0.73 0.06
N THR A 141 -12.64 0.75 -1.25
CA THR A 141 -11.63 1.21 -2.21
C THR A 141 -11.43 2.73 -2.09
N GLU A 142 -10.30 3.26 -2.60
CA GLU A 142 -10.02 4.70 -2.60
C GLU A 142 -11.14 5.51 -3.30
N SER A 143 -11.68 4.99 -4.41
CA SER A 143 -12.79 5.60 -5.12
C SER A 143 -14.10 5.60 -4.32
N GLU A 144 -14.39 4.52 -3.61
CA GLU A 144 -15.59 4.43 -2.77
C GLU A 144 -15.50 5.38 -1.56
N ALA A 145 -14.36 5.41 -0.87
CA ALA A 145 -14.13 6.31 0.26
C ALA A 145 -14.22 7.79 -0.18
N THR A 146 -13.57 8.13 -1.29
CA THR A 146 -13.64 9.49 -1.85
C THR A 146 -15.07 9.84 -2.25
N GLY A 147 -15.78 8.94 -2.93
CA GLY A 147 -17.16 9.15 -3.34
C GLY A 147 -18.12 9.33 -2.17
N LEU A 148 -17.97 8.54 -1.11
CA LEU A 148 -18.76 8.65 0.12
C LEU A 148 -18.51 9.98 0.81
N TYR A 149 -17.25 10.35 1.00
CA TYR A 149 -16.87 11.62 1.58
C TYR A 149 -17.46 12.80 0.80
N GLN A 150 -17.33 12.80 -0.53
CA GLN A 150 -17.89 13.85 -1.38
C GLN A 150 -19.40 13.96 -1.25
N ARG A 151 -20.12 12.84 -1.13
CA ARG A 151 -21.58 12.85 -0.98
C ARG A 151 -22.03 13.35 0.39
N LEU A 152 -21.37 12.90 1.47
CA LEU A 152 -21.66 13.35 2.84
C LEU A 152 -21.36 14.84 3.04
N ARG A 153 -20.37 15.37 2.32
CA ARG A 153 -20.04 16.79 2.32
C ARG A 153 -20.79 17.61 1.27
N GLY A 154 -21.69 17.00 0.48
CA GLY A 154 -22.49 17.69 -0.54
C GLY A 154 -21.69 18.19 -1.75
N LEU A 155 -20.46 17.72 -1.95
CA LEU A 155 -19.58 18.08 -3.06
C LEU A 155 -19.97 17.37 -4.37
N SER A 156 -20.64 16.22 -4.26
CA SER A 156 -21.20 15.47 -5.38
C SER A 156 -22.56 14.91 -4.99
N ALA A 157 -23.59 15.21 -5.78
CA ALA A 157 -24.94 14.73 -5.51
C ALA A 157 -25.09 13.22 -5.72
N GLY A 158 -24.30 12.65 -6.65
CA GLY A 158 -24.45 11.28 -7.13
C GLY A 158 -25.85 10.98 -7.68
N SER A 159 -26.07 9.77 -8.17
CA SER A 159 -27.43 9.26 -8.43
C SER A 159 -27.93 8.53 -7.18
N VAL A 160 -29.22 8.66 -6.86
CA VAL A 160 -29.85 7.85 -5.78
C VAL A 160 -29.81 6.36 -6.14
N LEU A 161 -29.82 6.05 -7.44
CA LEU A 161 -29.79 4.68 -7.97
C LEU A 161 -28.38 4.12 -8.16
N ASP A 162 -27.34 4.95 -8.01
CA ASP A 162 -25.95 4.51 -8.11
C ASP A 162 -25.37 4.39 -6.69
N PRO A 163 -25.28 3.16 -6.14
CA PRO A 163 -24.65 2.95 -4.86
C PRO A 163 -23.15 3.26 -5.02
N ILE A 164 -22.66 4.21 -4.22
CA ILE A 164 -21.21 4.55 -4.20
C ILE A 164 -20.38 3.32 -3.85
N VAL A 165 -20.95 2.45 -3.02
CA VAL A 165 -20.33 1.28 -2.42
C VAL A 165 -21.01 0.06 -3.03
N ARG A 166 -20.29 -0.68 -3.89
CA ARG A 166 -20.86 -1.78 -4.69
C ARG A 166 -20.81 -3.15 -4.04
#